data_AF-A0A3L7LVP8-F1
#
_entry.id   AF-A0A3L7LVP8-F1
#
_cell.length_a   1.000
_cell.length_b   1.000
_cell.length_c   1.000
_cell.angle_alpha   90.00
_cell.angle_beta   90.00
_cell.angle_gamma   90.00
#
_symmetry.space_group_name_H-M   'P 1'
#
loop_
_entity.id
_entity.type
_entity.pdbx_description
1 polymer ?
#
loop_
_entity_poly.entity_id
_entity_poly.type
_entity_poly.pdbx_seq_one_letter_code
_entity_poly.pdbx_strand_id
1 'polypeptide(L)'
;MGCFHHQTLLVLSSSQLSFTANGALVPDIEVVRSSKLPPLPRVGVTCRINSRVGVTCRINSEAQEIGWLGDGPHENYPDRRTAGRFSRWRRPLAEMSTPYIFPSENGMRCHSRELDVGPLRITGVFHFSISPTVRNS
;
A
#
# COMPACT_ATOMS: atom_id res chain seq x y z
N MET A 1 13.86 13.49 -4.35
CA MET A 1 13.76 13.42 -5.83
C MET A 1 12.68 14.40 -6.31
N GLY A 2 12.91 15.14 -7.39
CA GLY A 2 11.96 16.13 -7.93
C GLY A 2 11.48 15.76 -9.34
N CYS A 3 10.20 16.00 -9.63
CA CYS A 3 9.58 15.87 -10.95
C CYS A 3 9.31 17.27 -11.53
N PHE A 4 9.73 17.51 -12.77
CA PHE A 4 9.67 18.82 -13.43
C PHE A 4 8.91 18.76 -14.76
N HIS A 5 8.27 19.87 -15.15
CA HIS A 5 7.70 20.08 -16.48
C HIS A 5 8.04 21.50 -16.94
N HIS A 6 8.62 21.67 -18.13
CA HIS A 6 9.15 22.95 -18.64
C HIS A 6 9.92 23.75 -17.57
N GLN A 7 10.91 23.11 -16.93
CA GLN A 7 11.74 23.69 -15.85
C GLN A 7 10.98 24.13 -14.58
N THR A 8 9.67 23.86 -14.49
CA THR A 8 8.89 24.08 -13.27
C THR A 8 8.88 22.81 -12.43
N LEU A 9 9.30 22.89 -11.16
CA LEU A 9 9.17 21.79 -10.20
C LEU A 9 7.69 21.58 -9.88
N LEU A 10 7.17 20.39 -10.20
CA LEU A 10 5.78 20.03 -10.01
C LEU A 10 5.56 19.20 -8.75
N VAL A 11 6.46 18.27 -8.46
CA VAL A 11 6.41 17.45 -7.24
C VAL A 11 7.83 17.30 -6.71
N LEU A 12 8.00 17.52 -5.41
CA LEU A 12 9.22 17.21 -4.69
C LEU A 12 8.92 16.14 -3.66
N SER A 13 9.71 15.07 -3.64
CA SER A 13 9.66 14.05 -2.61
C SER A 13 10.97 14.02 -1.84
N SER A 14 10.89 14.08 -0.51
CA SER A 14 11.98 13.80 0.41
C SER A 14 11.67 12.49 1.14
N SER A 15 12.68 11.69 1.43
CA SER A 15 12.49 10.41 2.12
C SER A 15 13.68 10.13 3.02
N GLN A 16 13.42 9.91 4.30
CA GLN A 16 14.38 9.44 5.29
C GLN A 16 13.94 8.07 5.79
N LEU A 17 14.84 7.09 5.73
CA LEU A 17 14.59 5.73 6.16
C LEU A 17 15.45 5.46 7.39
N SER A 18 14.80 5.15 8.52
CA SER A 18 15.48 4.83 9.77
C SER A 18 15.19 3.41 10.21
N PHE A 19 16.15 2.75 10.85
CA PHE A 19 15.96 1.42 11.43
C PHE A 19 16.01 1.52 12.96
N THR A 20 15.08 0.86 13.64
CA THR A 20 15.15 0.71 15.10
C THR A 20 16.13 -0.40 15.47
N ALA A 21 16.58 -0.43 16.73
CA ALA A 21 17.44 -1.50 17.24
C ALA A 21 16.82 -2.90 17.10
N ASN A 22 15.49 -2.99 17.05
CA ASN A 22 14.74 -4.23 16.88
C ASN A 22 14.49 -4.59 15.39
N GLY A 23 15.10 -3.87 14.46
CA GLY A 23 15.03 -4.14 13.03
C GLY A 23 13.79 -3.60 12.31
N ALA A 24 12.97 -2.76 12.96
CA ALA A 24 11.83 -2.14 12.29
C ALA A 24 12.29 -0.97 11.39
N LEU A 25 11.81 -0.94 10.15
CA LEU A 25 12.00 0.18 9.22
C LEU A 25 10.94 1.25 9.48
N VAL A 26 11.37 2.47 9.75
CA VAL A 26 10.53 3.66 9.93
C VAL A 26 10.78 4.62 8.77
N PRO A 27 9.88 4.65 7.76
CA PRO A 27 9.97 5.60 6.68
C PRO A 27 9.33 6.94 7.08
N ASP A 28 10.07 8.03 6.88
CA ASP A 28 9.56 9.40 6.90
C ASP A 28 9.58 9.95 5.48
N ILE A 29 8.42 10.30 4.94
CA ILE A 29 8.25 10.64 3.52
C ILE A 29 7.41 11.89 3.42
N GLU A 30 8.05 12.94 2.89
CA GLU A 30 7.41 14.21 2.63
C GLU A 30 7.23 14.37 1.12
N VAL A 31 6.03 14.80 0.72
CA VAL A 31 5.72 15.11 -0.68
C VAL A 31 5.10 16.49 -0.77
N VAL A 32 5.81 17.40 -1.42
CA VAL A 32 5.35 18.75 -1.72
C VAL A 32 4.90 18.79 -3.17
N ARG A 33 3.67 19.24 -3.42
CA ARG A 33 3.11 19.40 -4.76
C ARG A 33 2.96 20.88 -5.10
N SER A 34 3.18 21.20 -6.38
CA SER A 34 2.88 22.53 -6.92
C SER A 34 1.37 22.77 -6.93
N SER A 35 0.95 24.00 -6.65
CA SER A 35 -0.46 24.43 -6.77
C SER A 35 -0.96 24.42 -8.22
N LYS A 36 -0.05 24.38 -9.19
CA LYS A 36 -0.37 24.29 -10.63
C LYS A 36 -0.84 22.90 -11.07
N LEU A 37 -0.71 21.89 -10.20
CA LEU A 37 -1.16 20.54 -10.49
C LEU A 37 -2.66 20.38 -10.17
N PRO A 38 -3.42 19.64 -11.00
CA PRO A 38 -4.69 19.10 -10.55
C PRO A 38 -4.49 18.22 -9.29
N PRO A 39 -5.56 17.90 -8.55
CA PRO A 39 -5.46 16.99 -7.41
C PRO A 39 -4.78 15.67 -7.81
N LEU A 40 -3.79 15.25 -7.03
CA LEU A 40 -3.10 13.99 -7.28
C LEU A 40 -4.01 12.82 -6.87
N PRO A 41 -4.15 11.78 -7.69
CA PRO A 41 -5.02 10.64 -7.38
C PRO A 41 -4.51 9.83 -6.18
N ARG A 42 -3.18 9.76 -5.97
CA ARG A 42 -2.56 9.17 -4.79
C ARG A 42 -1.14 9.68 -4.57
N VAL A 43 -0.75 9.77 -3.31
CA VAL A 43 0.65 9.78 -2.86
C VAL A 43 0.86 8.59 -1.94
N GLY A 44 1.92 7.82 -2.15
CA GLY A 44 2.20 6.63 -1.34
C GLY A 44 3.47 5.92 -1.76
N VAL A 45 3.72 4.78 -1.12
CA VAL A 45 4.92 3.95 -1.33
C VAL A 45 4.51 2.59 -1.86
N THR A 46 5.29 2.08 -2.81
CA THR A 46 5.17 0.69 -3.25
C THR A 46 6.33 -0.12 -2.67
N CYS A 47 6.01 -1.20 -1.95
CA CYS A 47 6.98 -2.17 -1.48
C CYS A 47 6.83 -3.48 -2.27
N ARG A 48 7.96 -4.07 -2.68
CA ARG A 48 8.00 -5.40 -3.29
C ARG A 48 8.61 -6.39 -2.30
N ILE A 49 7.85 -7.40 -1.93
CA ILE A 49 8.34 -8.47 -1.06
C ILE A 49 8.87 -9.59 -1.95
N ASN A 50 10.18 -9.79 -1.96
CA ASN A 50 10.82 -10.90 -2.68
C ASN A 50 11.27 -11.96 -1.66
N SER A 51 10.87 -13.22 -1.85
CA SER A 51 11.18 -14.35 -0.98
C SER A 51 12.66 -14.80 -1.02
N ARG A 52 13.54 -14.08 -1.74
CA ARG A 52 14.94 -14.50 -1.99
C ARG A 52 16.02 -13.80 -1.15
N VAL A 53 15.69 -12.82 -0.32
CA VAL A 53 16.70 -12.11 0.50
C VAL A 53 16.80 -12.74 1.88
N GLY A 54 17.82 -13.59 2.08
CA GLY A 54 18.56 -13.88 3.33
C GLY A 54 17.84 -14.36 4.60
N VAL A 55 16.58 -14.02 4.78
CA VAL A 55 15.68 -14.60 5.76
C VAL A 55 14.94 -15.69 5.00
N THR A 56 15.05 -16.95 5.42
CA THR A 56 14.30 -18.07 4.83
C THR A 56 12.81 -17.96 5.19
N CYS A 57 12.16 -16.86 4.81
CA CYS A 57 10.73 -16.71 4.83
C CYS A 57 10.21 -17.31 3.52
N ARG A 58 10.02 -18.63 3.52
CA ARG A 58 9.18 -19.29 2.51
C ARG A 58 7.76 -18.76 2.67
N ILE A 59 7.45 -17.65 2.01
CA ILE A 59 6.07 -17.22 1.85
C ILE A 59 5.49 -18.10 0.73
N ASN A 60 5.08 -19.33 1.09
CA ASN A 60 4.50 -20.30 0.15
C ASN A 60 3.38 -19.62 -0.64
N SER A 61 3.47 -19.70 -1.97
CA SER A 61 2.63 -18.97 -2.94
C SER A 61 1.19 -19.47 -3.02
N GLU A 62 0.85 -20.60 -2.38
CA GLU A 62 -0.42 -21.30 -2.62
C GLU A 62 -1.56 -20.89 -1.67
N ALA A 63 -1.27 -20.17 -0.59
CA ALA A 63 -2.28 -19.53 0.25
C ALA A 63 -1.67 -18.42 1.11
N GLN A 64 -1.24 -17.32 0.48
CA GLN A 64 -0.83 -16.14 1.26
C GLN A 64 -2.08 -15.55 1.92
N GLU A 65 -2.21 -15.68 3.24
CA GLU A 65 -3.24 -14.99 4.00
C GLU A 65 -2.78 -13.56 4.32
N ILE A 66 -3.67 -12.60 4.08
CA ILE A 66 -3.48 -11.19 4.38
C ILE A 66 -4.36 -10.83 5.58
N GLY A 67 -3.73 -10.36 6.65
CA GLY A 67 -4.40 -9.86 7.85
C GLY A 67 -4.38 -8.33 7.90
N TRP A 68 -5.46 -7.69 8.32
CA TRP A 68 -5.43 -6.25 8.57
C TRP A 68 -6.43 -5.82 9.64
N LEU A 69 -6.17 -4.67 10.26
CA LEU A 69 -7.09 -3.96 11.15
C LEU A 69 -7.51 -2.67 10.46
N GLY A 70 -8.77 -2.57 10.02
CA GLY A 70 -9.24 -1.43 9.21
C GLY A 70 -10.63 -1.65 8.62
N ASP A 71 -10.99 -0.79 7.66
CA ASP A 71 -12.24 -0.91 6.92
C ASP A 71 -12.21 -2.14 6.00
N GLY A 72 -13.25 -2.97 6.06
CA GLY A 72 -13.36 -4.20 5.29
C GLY A 72 -14.71 -4.91 5.45
N PRO A 73 -14.81 -6.18 5.00
CA PRO A 73 -13.75 -6.99 4.39
C PRO A 73 -13.50 -6.64 2.92
N HIS A 74 -14.47 -5.99 2.28
CA HIS A 74 -14.46 -5.69 0.86
C HIS A 74 -13.68 -4.41 0.53
N GLU A 75 -13.40 -4.26 -0.77
CA GLU A 75 -12.85 -3.05 -1.35
C GLU A 75 -13.65 -1.81 -0.97
N ASN A 76 -12.95 -0.77 -0.55
CA ASN A 76 -13.53 0.51 -0.17
C ASN A 76 -12.57 1.65 -0.53
N TYR A 77 -13.12 2.78 -0.94
CA TYR A 77 -12.36 3.97 -1.33
C TYR A 77 -12.76 5.16 -0.45
N PRO A 78 -11.93 6.21 -0.31
CA PRO A 78 -12.23 7.35 0.54
C PRO A 78 -13.58 8.02 0.26
N ASP A 79 -14.02 8.02 -0.99
CA ASP A 79 -15.29 8.52 -1.51
C ASP A 79 -16.44 7.49 -1.46
N ARG A 80 -16.13 6.19 -1.29
CA ARG A 80 -17.09 5.08 -1.26
C ARG A 80 -16.84 4.18 -0.04
N ARG A 81 -17.24 4.66 1.13
CA ARG A 81 -16.92 4.05 2.45
C ARG A 81 -18.07 3.32 3.15
N THR A 82 -19.31 3.58 2.76
CA THR A 82 -20.52 3.23 3.52
C THR A 82 -20.75 1.73 3.75
N ALA A 83 -20.06 0.85 3.03
CA ALA A 83 -20.15 -0.60 3.20
C ALA A 83 -19.02 -1.22 4.04
N GLY A 84 -17.97 -0.46 4.40
CA GLY A 84 -16.83 -0.96 5.16
C GLY A 84 -17.10 -0.96 6.66
N ARG A 85 -16.90 -2.11 7.34
CA ARG A 85 -16.87 -2.19 8.80
C ARG A 85 -15.42 -2.17 9.27
N PHE A 86 -15.13 -1.35 10.28
CA PHE A 86 -13.84 -1.37 10.94
C PHE A 86 -13.73 -2.61 11.84
N SER A 87 -12.81 -3.52 11.53
CA SER A 87 -12.58 -4.74 12.31
C SER A 87 -11.20 -5.33 12.00
N ARG A 88 -10.87 -6.45 12.66
CA ARG A 88 -9.76 -7.31 12.24
C ARG A 88 -10.25 -8.31 11.20
N TRP A 89 -9.60 -8.33 10.05
CA TRP A 89 -9.94 -9.16 8.91
C TRP A 89 -8.76 -10.07 8.55
N ARG A 90 -9.09 -11.22 7.94
CA ARG A 90 -8.13 -12.14 7.31
C ARG A 90 -8.74 -12.65 6.01
N ARG A 91 -7.99 -12.60 4.91
CA ARG A 91 -8.42 -13.08 3.60
C ARG A 91 -7.27 -13.68 2.80
N PRO A 92 -7.53 -14.68 1.94
CA PRO A 92 -6.54 -15.13 0.97
C PRO A 92 -6.12 -13.99 0.03
N LEU A 93 -4.87 -13.97 -0.41
CA LEU A 93 -4.33 -12.98 -1.36
C LEU A 93 -5.15 -12.92 -2.65
N ALA A 94 -5.67 -14.06 -3.11
CA ALA A 94 -6.52 -14.14 -4.30
C ALA A 94 -7.83 -13.34 -4.16
N GLU A 95 -8.32 -13.11 -2.94
CA GLU A 95 -9.52 -12.32 -2.65
C GLU A 95 -9.22 -10.83 -2.44
N MET A 96 -7.95 -10.42 -2.50
CA MET A 96 -7.57 -9.03 -2.25
C MET A 96 -7.75 -8.11 -3.46
N SER A 97 -7.86 -8.67 -4.66
CA SER A 97 -8.13 -7.96 -5.92
C SER A 97 -9.55 -8.21 -6.42
N THR A 98 -10.19 -7.18 -6.98
CA THR A 98 -11.51 -7.30 -7.61
C THR A 98 -11.33 -7.45 -9.13
N PRO A 99 -11.80 -8.56 -9.76
CA PRO A 99 -11.60 -8.80 -11.19
C PRO A 99 -12.64 -8.03 -12.03
N TYR A 100 -12.47 -6.72 -12.16
CA TYR A 100 -13.32 -5.90 -13.04
C TYR A 100 -13.13 -6.28 -14.51
N ILE A 101 -14.23 -6.27 -15.28
CA ILE A 101 -14.25 -6.59 -16.72
C ILE A 101 -13.27 -5.70 -17.50
N PHE A 102 -13.19 -4.42 -17.14
CA PHE A 102 -12.18 -3.49 -17.62
C PHE A 102 -11.12 -3.33 -16.53
N PRO A 103 -9.89 -3.81 -16.75
CA PRO A 103 -8.83 -3.72 -15.76
C PRO A 103 -8.56 -2.26 -15.38
N SER A 104 -8.72 -1.97 -14.10
CA SER A 104 -8.46 -0.66 -13.50
C SER A 104 -7.86 -0.85 -12.12
N GLU A 105 -7.61 0.25 -11.42
CA GLU A 105 -7.25 0.16 -10.02
C GLU A 105 -8.34 -0.52 -9.19
N ASN A 106 -7.94 -1.53 -8.43
CA ASN A 106 -8.78 -2.30 -7.53
C ASN A 106 -7.98 -2.73 -6.31
N GLY A 107 -8.67 -3.27 -5.32
CA GLY A 107 -8.06 -3.85 -4.13
C GLY A 107 -7.85 -2.87 -2.98
N MET A 108 -8.36 -1.64 -3.04
CA MET A 108 -8.15 -0.64 -1.98
C MET A 108 -8.89 -0.97 -0.69
N ARG A 109 -8.22 -0.82 0.46
CA ARG A 109 -8.72 -0.90 1.85
C ARG A 109 -8.29 0.37 2.57
N CYS A 110 -9.25 1.07 3.17
CA CYS A 110 -9.01 2.35 3.84
C CYS A 110 -8.87 2.24 5.36
N HIS A 111 -8.37 3.32 5.97
CA HIS A 111 -8.25 3.50 7.43
C HIS A 111 -7.60 2.31 8.13
N SER A 112 -6.58 1.74 7.49
CA SER A 112 -5.86 0.61 8.06
C SER A 112 -4.88 1.09 9.11
N ARG A 113 -4.87 0.39 10.25
CA ARG A 113 -3.94 0.61 11.34
C ARG A 113 -2.82 -0.40 11.38
N GLU A 114 -3.12 -1.61 10.95
CA GLU A 114 -2.19 -2.73 10.87
C GLU A 114 -2.42 -3.51 9.59
N LEU A 115 -1.35 -4.02 9.00
CA LEU A 115 -1.35 -4.92 7.86
C LEU A 115 -0.28 -6.00 8.10
N ASP A 116 -0.70 -7.26 8.07
CA ASP A 116 0.12 -8.46 8.18
C ASP A 116 0.19 -9.14 6.80
N VAL A 117 1.40 -9.26 6.24
CA VAL A 117 1.68 -9.95 4.96
C VAL A 117 2.81 -10.95 5.19
N GLY A 118 2.46 -12.19 5.51
CA GLY A 118 3.43 -13.18 5.97
C GLY A 118 4.20 -12.65 7.20
N PRO A 119 5.54 -12.55 7.17
CA PRO A 119 6.34 -12.03 8.27
C PRO A 119 6.35 -10.49 8.35
N LEU A 120 5.90 -9.79 7.29
CA LEU A 120 5.91 -8.34 7.26
C LEU A 120 4.69 -7.80 8.02
N ARG A 121 4.94 -6.92 8.98
CA ARG A 121 3.91 -6.12 9.66
C ARG A 121 4.13 -4.64 9.37
N ILE A 122 3.07 -3.97 8.95
CA ILE A 122 3.03 -2.51 8.75
C ILE A 122 2.02 -1.94 9.75
N THR A 123 2.40 -0.85 10.43
CA THR A 123 1.56 -0.16 11.41
C THR A 123 1.52 1.34 11.10
N GLY A 124 0.39 2.01 11.36
CA GLY A 124 0.27 3.46 11.15
C GLY A 124 -1.17 3.88 10.87
N VAL A 125 -1.36 4.89 10.04
CA VAL A 125 -2.67 5.21 9.44
C VAL A 125 -2.45 5.31 7.94
N PHE A 126 -2.98 4.34 7.20
CA PHE A 126 -2.73 4.23 5.77
C PHE A 126 -3.90 3.59 5.03
N HIS A 127 -3.88 3.76 3.70
CA HIS A 127 -4.69 3.00 2.77
C HIS A 127 -3.78 2.01 2.04
N PHE A 128 -4.25 0.80 1.76
CA PHE A 128 -3.45 -0.19 1.06
C PHE A 128 -4.23 -0.93 -0.02
N SER A 129 -3.51 -1.41 -1.02
CA SER A 129 -3.97 -2.43 -1.96
C SER A 129 -2.86 -3.45 -2.12
N ILE A 130 -3.19 -4.73 -2.19
CA ILE A 130 -2.23 -5.80 -2.44
C ILE A 130 -2.68 -6.60 -3.66
N SER A 131 -1.72 -6.96 -4.51
CA SER A 131 -1.97 -7.69 -5.76
C SER A 131 -0.90 -8.78 -5.91
N PRO A 132 -1.27 -9.99 -6.35
CA PRO A 132 -0.29 -11.05 -6.68
C PRO A 132 0.55 -10.69 -7.91
N THR A 133 0.04 -9.81 -8.77
CA THR A 133 0.70 -9.40 -10.01
C THR A 133 1.33 -8.01 -9.86
N VAL A 134 2.50 -7.83 -10.47
CA VAL A 134 3.16 -6.53 -10.59
C VAL A 134 2.34 -5.64 -11.53
N ARG A 135 1.90 -4.47 -11.06
CA ARG A 135 1.44 -3.41 -11.96
C ARG A 135 2.68 -2.79 -12.61
N ASN A 136 2.91 -3.08 -13.89
CA ASN A 136 3.83 -2.31 -14.70
C ASN A 136 3.12 -0.99 -15.04
N SER A 137 3.53 0.08 -14.38
CA SER A 137 3.22 1.47 -14.76
C SER A 137 4.39 2.05 -15.53
#